data_AF-A0A9D2UEV0-F1
#
_entry.id   AF-A0A9D2UEV0-F1
#
_cell.length_a   1.000
_cell.length_b   1.000
_cell.length_c   1.000
_cell.angle_alpha   90.00
_cell.angle_beta   90.00
_cell.angle_gamma   90.00
#
_symmetry.space_group_name_H-M   'P 1'
#
loop_
_entity.id
_entity.type
_entity.pdbx_description
1 polymer ?
#
loop_
_entity_poly.entity_id
_entity_poly.type
_entity_poly.pdbx_seq_one_letter_code
_entity_poly.pdbx_strand_id
1 'polypeptide(L)'
;MLNNIRNLFYLVDFPVKGKLAFSVVGAFIVSLLEIFGVVATYPLLLVVSGQSLETGILGIITSIVGTSDRQQLIIVLAVIIVLAFVCKALFTIGFRWWQVGFISKMERSARVNLLRLYLDSSYQDHKKRELSKIHTNLVTAISQSYGQTIFSLLSFITSVLTVILMFIVIIVISPEVALFAILVFAGVGYLIPLTLRNRLAKISKEFTQADYLSWFSSMP
;
A
#
# COMPACT_ATOMS: atom_id res chain seq x y z
N MET A 1 7.84 -2.98 22.47
CA MET A 1 7.19 -2.48 21.24
C MET A 1 5.98 -3.34 20.81
N LEU A 2 6.04 -4.68 20.84
CA LEU A 2 4.92 -5.56 20.44
C LEU A 2 3.63 -5.42 21.29
N ASN A 3 3.73 -5.18 22.61
CA ASN A 3 2.54 -4.95 23.45
C ASN A 3 1.78 -3.65 23.12
N ASN A 4 2.43 -2.64 22.54
CA ASN A 4 1.76 -1.39 22.13
C ASN A 4 0.88 -1.60 20.89
N ILE A 5 1.23 -2.55 20.02
CA ILE A 5 0.45 -2.88 18.82
C ILE A 5 -0.87 -3.57 19.19
N ARG A 6 -0.85 -4.43 20.22
CA ARG A 6 -2.06 -5.10 20.74
C ARG A 6 -3.04 -4.11 21.36
N ASN A 7 -2.53 -3.10 22.08
CA ASN A 7 -3.38 -2.04 22.65
C ASN A 7 -3.93 -1.09 21.57
N LEU A 8 -3.18 -0.84 20.50
CA LEU A 8 -3.67 -0.11 19.32
C LEU A 8 -4.86 -0.82 18.65
N PHE A 9 -4.80 -2.15 18.51
CA PHE A 9 -5.90 -2.95 17.94
C PHE A 9 -7.15 -2.99 18.83
N TYR A 10 -7.01 -2.70 20.13
CA TYR A 10 -8.13 -2.61 21.07
C TYR A 10 -8.87 -1.27 20.98
N LEU A 11 -8.21 -0.22 20.47
CA LEU A 11 -8.77 1.11 20.22
C LEU A 11 -9.44 1.24 18.83
N VAL A 12 -9.45 0.15 18.04
CA VAL A 12 -10.07 0.11 16.71
C VAL A 12 -11.53 -0.30 16.86
N ASP A 13 -12.42 0.69 16.84
CA ASP A 13 -13.88 0.53 16.88
C ASP A 13 -14.40 -0.46 15.82
N PHE A 14 -15.41 -1.26 16.17
CA PHE A 14 -16.08 -2.27 15.31
C PHE A 14 -16.37 -1.85 13.84
N PRO A 15 -16.86 -0.63 13.53
CA PRO A 15 -17.04 -0.15 12.15
C PRO A 15 -15.77 -0.05 11.31
N VAL A 16 -14.59 -0.05 11.93
CA VAL A 16 -13.29 -0.02 11.24
C VAL A 16 -12.92 -1.40 10.70
N LYS A 17 -13.22 -2.48 11.43
CA LYS A 17 -12.85 -3.86 11.02
C LYS A 17 -13.49 -4.27 9.68
N GLY A 18 -14.75 -3.92 9.46
CA GLY A 18 -15.44 -4.21 8.19
C GLY A 18 -14.84 -3.45 6.99
N LYS A 19 -14.44 -2.20 7.22
CA LYS A 19 -13.82 -1.37 6.17
C LYS A 19 -12.35 -1.74 5.91
N LEU A 20 -11.67 -2.29 6.93
CA LEU A 20 -10.37 -2.95 6.77
C LEU A 20 -10.48 -4.21 5.92
N ALA A 21 -11.45 -5.08 6.19
CA ALA A 21 -11.71 -6.25 5.36
C ALA A 21 -12.00 -5.85 3.91
N PHE A 22 -12.80 -4.81 3.69
CA PHE A 22 -13.04 -4.27 2.34
C PHE A 22 -11.76 -3.75 1.68
N SER A 23 -10.86 -3.12 2.43
CA SER A 23 -9.57 -2.66 1.91
C SER A 23 -8.67 -3.84 1.49
N VAL A 24 -8.68 -4.93 2.24
CA VAL A 24 -7.95 -6.17 1.88
C VAL A 24 -8.54 -6.81 0.62
N VAL A 25 -9.88 -6.94 0.56
CA VAL A 25 -10.57 -7.48 -0.61
C VAL A 25 -10.33 -6.61 -1.85
N GLY A 26 -10.41 -5.29 -1.72
CA GLY A 26 -10.13 -4.39 -2.83
C GLY A 26 -8.67 -4.45 -3.28
N ALA A 27 -7.72 -4.57 -2.37
CA ALA A 27 -6.31 -4.80 -2.71
C ALA A 27 -6.09 -6.11 -3.46
N PHE A 28 -6.78 -7.18 -3.06
CA PHE A 28 -6.76 -8.45 -3.76
C PHE A 28 -7.29 -8.31 -5.20
N ILE A 29 -8.42 -7.61 -5.38
CA ILE A 29 -8.99 -7.36 -6.72
C ILE A 29 -8.05 -6.50 -7.58
N VAL A 30 -7.46 -5.45 -7.02
CA VAL A 30 -6.47 -4.62 -7.72
C VAL A 30 -5.27 -5.46 -8.16
N SER A 31 -4.76 -6.33 -7.29
CA SER A 31 -3.66 -7.23 -7.62
C SER A 31 -4.04 -8.21 -8.74
N LEU A 32 -5.25 -8.77 -8.73
CA LEU A 32 -5.73 -9.62 -9.82
C LEU A 32 -5.81 -8.87 -11.15
N LEU A 33 -6.31 -7.64 -11.15
CA LEU A 33 -6.32 -6.79 -12.36
C LEU A 33 -4.90 -6.46 -12.83
N GLU A 34 -3.96 -6.26 -11.89
CA GLU A 34 -2.55 -6.06 -12.23
C GLU A 34 -1.96 -7.27 -12.95
N ILE A 35 -2.15 -8.45 -12.38
CA ILE A 35 -1.74 -9.73 -12.94
C ILE A 35 -2.37 -9.93 -14.32
N PHE A 36 -3.68 -9.76 -14.43
CA PHE A 36 -4.40 -9.93 -15.69
C PHE A 36 -3.84 -9.03 -16.78
N GLY A 37 -3.55 -7.76 -16.47
CA GLY A 37 -2.93 -6.83 -17.43
C GLY A 37 -1.55 -7.30 -17.92
N VAL A 38 -0.72 -7.87 -17.04
CA VAL A 38 0.62 -8.39 -17.41
C VAL A 38 0.51 -9.69 -18.20
N VAL A 39 -0.39 -10.60 -17.82
CA VAL A 39 -0.60 -11.85 -18.55
C VAL A 39 -1.24 -11.59 -19.92
N ALA A 40 -2.12 -10.59 -20.03
CA ALA A 40 -2.74 -10.21 -21.30
C ALA A 40 -1.73 -9.71 -22.35
N THR A 41 -0.55 -9.22 -21.94
CA THR A 41 0.55 -8.91 -22.88
C THR A 41 1.28 -10.14 -23.41
N TYR A 42 1.15 -11.30 -22.77
CA TYR A 42 1.88 -12.52 -23.18
C TYR A 42 1.48 -13.03 -24.58
N PRO A 43 0.19 -13.12 -24.96
CA PRO A 43 -0.19 -13.49 -26.32
C PRO A 43 0.40 -12.57 -27.40
N LEU A 44 0.47 -11.26 -27.13
CA LEU A 44 1.08 -10.30 -28.06
C LEU A 44 2.57 -10.63 -28.29
N LEU A 45 3.30 -10.97 -27.23
CA LEU A 45 4.69 -11.42 -27.32
C LEU A 45 4.83 -12.67 -28.21
N LEU A 46 3.94 -13.66 -28.07
CA LEU A 46 3.98 -14.87 -28.90
C LEU A 46 3.71 -14.55 -30.38
N VAL A 47 2.73 -13.69 -30.67
CA VAL A 47 2.43 -13.26 -32.04
C VAL A 47 3.60 -12.47 -32.63
N VAL A 48 4.30 -11.62 -31.87
CA VAL A 48 5.45 -10.87 -32.41
C VAL A 48 6.68 -11.77 -32.59
N SER A 49 6.85 -12.78 -31.73
CA SER A 49 8.04 -13.66 -31.72
C SER A 49 8.08 -14.69 -32.84
N GLY A 50 7.18 -14.65 -33.82
CA GLY A 50 7.22 -15.60 -34.93
C GLY A 50 6.47 -16.92 -34.71
N GLN A 51 5.90 -17.19 -33.53
CA GLN A 51 5.23 -18.46 -33.23
C GLN A 51 4.02 -18.73 -34.14
N SER A 52 3.71 -20.02 -34.34
CA SER A 52 2.60 -20.50 -35.16
C SER A 52 1.25 -20.08 -34.58
N LEU A 53 0.41 -19.49 -35.44
CA LEU A 53 -0.91 -18.96 -35.06
C LEU A 53 -2.00 -20.04 -34.90
N GLU A 54 -1.70 -21.27 -35.31
CA GLU A 54 -2.67 -22.39 -35.36
C GLU A 54 -2.62 -23.31 -34.13
N THR A 55 -1.65 -23.14 -33.23
CA THR A 55 -1.46 -24.04 -32.08
C THR A 55 -1.39 -23.29 -30.76
N GLY A 56 -1.90 -23.91 -29.69
CA GLY A 56 -1.88 -23.36 -28.33
C GLY A 56 -2.83 -22.18 -28.09
N ILE A 57 -2.44 -21.26 -27.22
CA ILE A 57 -3.22 -20.07 -26.82
C ILE A 57 -3.58 -19.19 -28.03
N LEU A 58 -2.72 -19.15 -29.06
CA LEU A 58 -2.94 -18.37 -30.28
C LEU A 58 -4.09 -18.94 -31.14
N GLY A 59 -4.23 -20.26 -31.23
CA GLY A 59 -5.33 -20.90 -31.97
C GLY A 59 -6.72 -20.62 -31.37
N ILE A 60 -6.79 -20.48 -30.04
CA ILE A 60 -8.03 -20.08 -29.35
C ILE A 60 -8.35 -18.62 -29.67
N ILE A 61 -7.34 -17.75 -29.70
CA ILE A 61 -7.53 -16.33 -30.00
C ILE A 61 -7.91 -16.13 -31.47
N THR A 62 -7.27 -16.83 -32.41
CA THR A 62 -7.57 -16.72 -33.84
C THR A 62 -8.95 -17.24 -34.19
N SER A 63 -9.45 -18.28 -33.51
CA SER A 63 -10.82 -18.77 -33.69
C SER A 63 -11.88 -17.81 -33.13
N ILE A 64 -11.59 -17.08 -32.04
CA ILE A 64 -12.50 -16.06 -31.48
C ILE A 64 -12.50 -14.79 -32.34
N VAL A 65 -11.32 -14.35 -32.80
CA VAL A 65 -11.16 -13.12 -33.60
C VAL A 65 -11.53 -13.37 -35.08
N GLY A 66 -11.50 -14.62 -35.54
CA GLY A 66 -11.88 -15.01 -36.91
C GLY A 66 -10.88 -14.55 -37.98
N THR A 67 -9.62 -14.33 -37.61
CA THR A 67 -8.59 -13.77 -38.50
C THR A 67 -7.28 -14.56 -38.38
N SER A 68 -6.71 -14.92 -39.53
CA SER A 68 -5.41 -15.58 -39.64
C SER A 68 -4.28 -14.59 -40.00
N ASP A 69 -4.61 -13.32 -40.26
CA ASP A 69 -3.63 -12.27 -40.54
C ASP A 69 -2.94 -11.82 -39.24
N ARG A 70 -1.61 -12.02 -39.22
CA ARG A 70 -0.74 -11.66 -38.09
C ARG A 70 -0.80 -10.17 -37.77
N GLN A 71 -0.86 -9.31 -38.79
CA GLN A 71 -0.84 -7.86 -38.57
C GLN A 71 -2.14 -7.38 -37.93
N GLN A 72 -3.27 -7.91 -38.39
CA GLN A 72 -4.58 -7.61 -37.80
C GLN A 72 -4.69 -8.13 -36.36
N LEU A 73 -4.20 -9.35 -36.07
CA LEU A 73 -4.16 -9.89 -34.71
C LEU A 73 -3.33 -9.02 -33.75
N ILE A 74 -2.17 -8.53 -34.21
CA ILE A 74 -1.34 -7.61 -33.41
C ILE A 74 -2.13 -6.34 -33.06
N ILE A 75 -2.81 -5.74 -34.03
CA ILE A 75 -3.60 -4.51 -33.82
C ILE A 75 -4.75 -4.77 -32.84
N VAL A 76 -5.51 -5.84 -33.02
CA VAL A 76 -6.64 -6.19 -32.14
C VAL A 76 -6.17 -6.45 -30.72
N LEU A 77 -5.13 -7.27 -30.54
CA LEU A 77 -4.55 -7.55 -29.23
C LEU A 77 -4.01 -6.28 -28.58
N ALA A 78 -3.31 -5.42 -29.33
CA ALA A 78 -2.80 -4.16 -28.81
C ALA A 78 -3.93 -3.25 -28.31
N VAL A 79 -5.02 -3.10 -29.06
CA VAL A 79 -6.18 -2.30 -28.62
C VAL A 79 -6.82 -2.88 -27.36
N ILE A 80 -7.02 -4.20 -27.30
CA ILE A 80 -7.59 -4.87 -26.12
C ILE A 80 -6.69 -4.66 -24.89
N ILE A 81 -5.37 -4.80 -25.06
CA ILE A 81 -4.39 -4.58 -23.99
C ILE A 81 -4.46 -3.12 -23.51
N VAL A 82 -4.45 -2.15 -24.42
CA VAL A 82 -4.54 -0.73 -24.06
C VAL A 82 -5.81 -0.45 -23.26
N LEU A 83 -6.97 -0.95 -23.72
CA LEU A 83 -8.24 -0.81 -23.00
C LEU A 83 -8.19 -1.48 -21.62
N ALA A 84 -7.62 -2.69 -21.51
CA ALA A 84 -7.45 -3.38 -20.23
C ALA A 84 -6.58 -2.58 -19.27
N PHE A 85 -5.48 -1.99 -19.74
CA PHE A 85 -4.59 -1.14 -18.94
C PHE A 85 -5.30 0.14 -18.47
N VAL A 86 -6.08 0.79 -19.33
CA VAL A 86 -6.87 1.98 -18.96
C VAL A 86 -7.92 1.63 -17.91
N CYS A 87 -8.71 0.57 -18.12
CA CYS A 87 -9.72 0.10 -17.17
C CYS A 87 -9.10 -0.24 -15.81
N LYS A 88 -7.99 -0.99 -15.81
CA LYS A 88 -7.19 -1.30 -14.61
C LYS A 88 -6.74 -0.03 -13.90
N ALA A 89 -6.19 0.95 -14.63
CA ALA A 89 -5.69 2.19 -14.04
C ALA A 89 -6.82 2.99 -13.38
N LEU A 90 -7.96 3.12 -14.04
CA LEU A 90 -9.14 3.80 -13.49
C LEU A 90 -9.64 3.12 -12.21
N PHE A 91 -9.73 1.79 -12.21
CA PHE A 91 -10.12 1.03 -11.02
C PHE A 91 -9.13 1.24 -9.86
N THR A 92 -7.83 1.20 -10.16
CA THR A 92 -6.76 1.39 -9.18
C THR A 92 -6.81 2.79 -8.56
N ILE A 93 -7.00 3.82 -9.39
CA ILE A 93 -7.13 5.21 -8.93
C ILE A 93 -8.36 5.35 -8.04
N GLY A 94 -9.52 4.83 -8.48
CA GLY A 94 -10.77 4.88 -7.71
C GLY A 94 -10.64 4.19 -6.36
N PHE A 95 -10.07 2.98 -6.33
CA PHE A 95 -9.82 2.23 -5.10
C PHE A 95 -8.89 3.00 -4.16
N ARG A 96 -7.80 3.56 -4.68
CA ARG A 96 -6.83 4.32 -3.88
C ARG A 96 -7.43 5.60 -3.31
N TRP A 97 -8.24 6.32 -4.09
CA TRP A 97 -8.94 7.51 -3.62
C TRP A 97 -9.92 7.18 -2.49
N TRP A 98 -10.67 6.10 -2.63
CA TRP A 98 -11.54 5.58 -1.57
C TRP A 98 -10.74 5.20 -0.31
N GLN A 99 -9.60 4.52 -0.47
CA GLN A 99 -8.76 4.08 0.64
C GLN A 99 -8.19 5.27 1.43
N VAL A 100 -7.68 6.29 0.74
CA VAL A 100 -7.19 7.53 1.37
C VAL A 100 -8.33 8.22 2.12
N GLY A 101 -9.48 8.41 1.47
CA GLY A 101 -10.65 9.05 2.10
C GLY A 101 -11.16 8.30 3.33
N PHE A 102 -11.13 6.96 3.30
CA PHE A 102 -11.48 6.12 4.45
C PHE A 102 -10.55 6.36 5.63
N ILE A 103 -9.24 6.38 5.39
CA ILE A 103 -8.24 6.58 6.47
C ILE A 103 -8.33 8.01 7.02
N SER A 104 -8.50 9.02 6.17
CA SER A 104 -8.69 10.41 6.62
C SER A 104 -9.94 10.58 7.50
N LYS A 105 -11.02 9.82 7.24
CA LYS A 105 -12.21 9.81 8.10
C LYS A 105 -11.91 9.17 9.46
N MET A 106 -11.17 8.06 9.49
CA MET A 106 -10.75 7.42 10.74
C MET A 106 -9.89 8.35 11.59
N GLU A 107 -8.91 8.99 10.95
CA GLU A 107 -8.03 9.94 11.61
C GLU A 107 -8.81 11.10 12.23
N ARG A 108 -9.77 11.68 11.47
CA ARG A 108 -10.64 12.74 11.98
C ARG A 108 -11.44 12.29 13.20
N SER A 109 -12.00 11.08 13.18
CA SER A 109 -12.77 10.55 14.32
C SER A 109 -11.90 10.36 15.56
N ALA A 110 -10.68 9.84 15.39
CA ALA A 110 -9.73 9.66 16.48
C ALA A 110 -9.33 11.01 17.11
N ARG A 111 -9.07 12.03 16.26
CA ARG A 111 -8.77 13.40 16.72
C ARG A 111 -9.91 13.99 17.54
N VAL A 112 -11.16 13.85 17.08
CA VAL A 112 -12.34 14.37 17.79
C VAL A 112 -12.55 13.66 19.13
N ASN A 113 -12.38 12.33 19.18
CA ASN A 113 -12.56 11.57 20.42
C ASN A 113 -11.52 11.95 21.47
N LEU A 114 -10.25 12.10 21.06
CA LEU A 114 -9.18 12.54 21.96
C LEU A 114 -9.38 13.98 22.46
N LEU A 115 -9.89 14.88 21.62
CA LEU A 115 -10.26 16.23 22.06
C LEU A 115 -11.39 16.21 23.08
N ARG A 116 -12.41 15.35 22.91
CA ARG A 116 -13.50 15.20 23.89
C ARG A 116 -12.99 14.67 25.23
N LEU A 117 -12.20 13.59 25.21
CA LEU A 117 -11.54 13.05 26.40
C LEU A 117 -10.67 14.08 27.13
N TYR A 118 -10.04 14.98 26.39
CA TYR A 118 -9.29 16.09 26.98
C TYR A 118 -10.22 17.10 27.67
N LEU A 119 -11.29 17.53 27.00
CA LEU A 119 -12.26 18.49 27.55
C LEU A 119 -13.01 17.95 28.78
N ASP A 120 -13.27 16.64 28.85
CA ASP A 120 -13.92 15.98 29.98
C ASP A 120 -12.97 15.68 31.17
N SER A 121 -11.67 15.99 31.05
CA SER A 121 -10.70 15.71 32.12
C SER A 121 -10.82 16.71 33.28
N SER A 122 -10.50 16.27 34.51
CA SER A 122 -10.71 17.10 35.70
C SER A 122 -9.85 18.37 35.68
N TYR A 123 -10.33 19.43 36.34
CA TYR A 123 -9.60 20.71 36.43
C TYR A 123 -8.21 20.57 37.10
N GLN A 124 -8.03 19.58 37.98
CA GLN A 124 -6.73 19.30 38.61
C GLN A 124 -5.72 18.72 37.61
N ASP A 125 -6.18 17.98 36.61
CA ASP A 125 -5.35 17.42 35.55
C ASP A 125 -4.97 18.47 34.50
N HIS A 126 -5.86 19.45 34.27
CA HIS A 126 -5.58 20.62 33.42
C HIS A 126 -4.50 21.52 34.01
N LYS A 127 -4.51 21.75 35.33
CA LYS A 127 -3.57 22.66 36.01
C LYS A 127 -2.12 22.14 36.08
N LYS A 128 -1.92 20.82 35.93
CA LYS A 128 -0.60 20.16 35.95
C LYS A 128 0.06 20.07 34.57
N ARG A 129 -0.62 20.50 33.50
CA ARG A 129 -0.17 20.32 32.12
C ARG A 129 -0.03 21.65 31.42
N GLU A 130 1.10 21.88 30.76
CA GLU A 130 1.27 23.06 29.93
C GLU A 130 0.42 23.00 28.66
N LEU A 131 -0.30 24.09 28.38
CA LEU A 131 -1.17 24.23 27.21
C LEU A 131 -0.39 24.03 25.88
N SER A 132 0.88 24.44 25.83
CA SER A 132 1.78 24.27 24.68
C SER A 132 2.10 22.80 24.40
N LYS A 133 2.40 22.00 25.44
CA LYS A 133 2.61 20.54 25.32
C LYS A 133 1.35 19.80 24.86
N ILE A 134 0.19 20.25 25.31
CA ILE A 134 -1.09 19.66 24.95
C ILE A 134 -1.44 19.96 23.49
N HIS A 135 -1.23 21.20 23.02
CA HIS A 135 -1.46 21.56 21.63
C HIS A 135 -0.54 20.78 20.68
N THR A 136 0.76 20.69 20.98
CA THR A 136 1.72 19.89 20.19
C THR A 136 1.43 18.39 20.24
N ASN A 137 0.98 17.85 21.37
CA ASN A 137 0.56 16.45 21.44
C ASN A 137 -0.78 16.19 20.72
N LEU A 138 -1.75 17.10 20.81
CA LEU A 138 -3.06 16.97 20.15
C LEU A 138 -2.97 17.14 18.63
N VAL A 139 -2.15 18.08 18.16
CA VAL A 139 -2.02 18.42 16.74
C VAL A 139 -0.97 17.56 16.06
N THR A 140 0.18 17.34 16.69
CA THR A 140 1.35 16.71 16.06
C THR A 140 1.46 15.23 16.44
N ALA A 141 1.41 14.89 17.73
CA ALA A 141 1.60 13.50 18.16
C ALA A 141 0.41 12.60 17.78
N ILE A 142 -0.84 13.07 17.82
CA ILE A 142 -2.00 12.28 17.39
C ILE A 142 -2.05 12.16 15.85
N SER A 143 -1.75 13.23 15.11
CA SER A 143 -1.66 13.19 13.64
C SER A 143 -0.58 12.20 13.17
N GLN A 144 0.59 12.20 13.81
CA GLN A 144 1.66 11.25 13.47
C GLN A 144 1.38 9.82 13.99
N SER A 145 0.85 9.68 15.22
CA SER A 145 0.67 8.37 15.85
C SER A 145 -0.58 7.63 15.36
N TYR A 146 -1.68 8.33 15.03
CA TYR A 146 -2.86 7.71 14.44
C TYR A 146 -2.89 7.85 12.92
N GLY A 147 -2.67 9.05 12.39
CA GLY A 147 -2.73 9.32 10.95
C GLY A 147 -1.63 8.58 10.20
N GLN A 148 -0.36 8.86 10.50
CA GLN A 148 0.75 8.21 9.79
C GLN A 148 0.95 6.74 10.20
N THR A 149 0.93 6.38 11.49
CA THR A 149 1.29 5.00 11.87
C THR A 149 0.23 3.97 11.45
N ILE A 150 -1.07 4.27 11.65
CA ILE A 150 -2.13 3.34 11.22
C ILE A 150 -2.26 3.33 9.70
N PHE A 151 -2.16 4.48 9.03
CA PHE A 151 -2.11 4.56 7.56
C PHE A 151 -0.96 3.74 7.00
N SER A 152 0.25 3.93 7.54
CA SER A 152 1.45 3.22 7.11
C SER A 152 1.34 1.73 7.40
N LEU A 153 0.79 1.30 8.53
CA LEU A 153 0.57 -0.12 8.83
C LEU A 153 -0.44 -0.76 7.87
N LEU A 154 -1.56 -0.09 7.60
CA LEU A 154 -2.58 -0.59 6.68
C LEU A 154 -2.09 -0.62 5.24
N SER A 155 -1.48 0.47 4.79
CA SER A 155 -0.84 0.52 3.49
C SER A 155 0.25 -0.53 3.37
N PHE A 156 1.04 -0.77 4.44
CA PHE A 156 2.07 -1.79 4.46
C PHE A 156 1.47 -3.20 4.33
N ILE A 157 0.44 -3.54 5.11
CA ILE A 157 -0.24 -4.84 5.01
C ILE A 157 -0.81 -5.04 3.60
N THR A 158 -1.49 -4.02 3.06
CA THR A 158 -2.03 -4.03 1.70
C THR A 158 -0.91 -4.24 0.68
N SER A 159 0.18 -3.47 0.76
CA SER A 159 1.32 -3.60 -0.15
C SER A 159 2.01 -4.96 -0.05
N VAL A 160 2.21 -5.49 1.15
CA VAL A 160 2.79 -6.82 1.36
C VAL A 160 1.88 -7.89 0.76
N LEU A 161 0.56 -7.79 0.95
CA LEU A 161 -0.40 -8.72 0.39
C LEU A 161 -0.40 -8.67 -1.15
N THR A 162 -0.40 -7.49 -1.76
CA THR A 162 -0.26 -7.32 -3.21
C THR A 162 1.05 -7.94 -3.72
N VAL A 163 2.16 -7.68 -3.05
CA VAL A 163 3.47 -8.25 -3.41
C VAL A 163 3.44 -9.77 -3.34
N ILE A 164 2.90 -10.37 -2.27
CA ILE A 164 2.79 -11.82 -2.12
C ILE A 164 1.96 -12.44 -3.25
N LEU A 165 0.79 -11.85 -3.57
CA LEU A 165 -0.07 -12.37 -4.64
C LEU A 165 0.60 -12.30 -6.01
N MET A 166 1.24 -11.17 -6.34
CA MET A 166 2.04 -11.06 -7.57
C MET A 166 3.16 -12.10 -7.59
N PHE A 167 3.81 -12.31 -6.44
CA PHE A 167 4.89 -13.27 -6.32
C PHE A 167 4.44 -14.70 -6.61
N ILE A 168 3.32 -15.12 -6.03
CA ILE A 168 2.69 -16.43 -6.28
C ILE A 168 2.42 -16.60 -7.78
N VAL A 169 1.88 -15.59 -8.44
CA VAL A 169 1.57 -15.65 -9.87
C VAL A 169 2.83 -15.79 -10.72
N ILE A 170 3.90 -15.04 -10.41
CA ILE A 170 5.16 -15.13 -11.16
C ILE A 170 5.73 -16.55 -11.03
N ILE A 171 5.67 -17.17 -9.84
CA ILE A 171 6.10 -18.57 -9.66
C ILE A 171 5.32 -19.51 -10.58
N VAL A 172 3.99 -19.31 -10.70
CA VAL A 172 3.13 -20.17 -11.53
C VAL A 172 3.43 -19.98 -13.03
N ILE A 173 3.70 -18.75 -13.48
CA ILE A 173 3.95 -18.45 -14.89
C ILE A 173 5.38 -18.86 -15.30
N SER A 174 6.38 -18.46 -14.52
CA SER A 174 7.79 -18.71 -14.82
C SER A 174 8.62 -18.82 -13.53
N PRO A 175 8.94 -20.04 -13.09
CA PRO A 175 9.75 -20.27 -11.90
C PRO A 175 11.17 -19.67 -11.99
N GLU A 176 11.74 -19.64 -13.20
CA GLU A 176 13.08 -19.09 -13.44
C GLU A 176 13.12 -17.58 -13.19
N VAL A 177 12.14 -16.85 -13.73
CA VAL A 177 12.01 -15.40 -13.52
C VAL A 177 11.69 -15.12 -12.05
N ALA A 178 10.88 -15.96 -11.40
CA ALA A 178 10.59 -15.84 -9.97
C ALA A 178 11.86 -15.94 -9.12
N LEU A 179 12.70 -16.95 -9.36
CA LEU A 179 13.96 -17.16 -8.64
C LEU A 179 14.90 -15.95 -8.77
N PHE A 180 15.06 -15.44 -9.99
CA PHE A 180 15.87 -14.25 -10.23
C PHE A 180 15.30 -13.02 -9.50
N ALA A 181 13.98 -12.83 -9.55
CA ALA A 181 13.32 -11.75 -8.84
C ALA A 181 13.53 -11.83 -7.31
N ILE A 182 13.41 -13.02 -6.69
CA ILE A 182 13.71 -13.19 -5.24
C ILE A 182 15.11 -12.73 -4.96
N LEU A 183 16.08 -13.19 -5.74
CA LEU A 183 17.49 -12.93 -5.48
C LEU A 183 17.79 -11.43 -5.54
N VAL A 184 17.24 -10.73 -6.55
CA VAL A 184 17.38 -9.29 -6.70
C VAL A 184 16.64 -8.54 -5.58
N PHE A 185 15.35 -8.81 -5.35
CA PHE A 185 14.55 -8.07 -4.37
C PHE A 185 14.94 -8.35 -2.93
N ALA A 186 15.29 -9.59 -2.59
CA ALA A 186 15.81 -9.94 -1.27
C ALA A 186 17.20 -9.31 -1.07
N GLY A 187 18.05 -9.32 -2.09
CA GLY A 187 19.35 -8.65 -2.06
C GLY A 187 19.21 -7.15 -1.77
N VAL A 188 18.42 -6.44 -2.57
CA VAL A 188 18.18 -5.00 -2.40
C VAL A 188 17.45 -4.71 -1.08
N GLY A 189 16.41 -5.48 -0.78
CA GLY A 189 15.59 -5.35 0.42
C GLY A 189 16.36 -5.61 1.72
N TYR A 190 17.46 -6.36 1.66
CA TYR A 190 18.34 -6.59 2.81
C TYR A 190 19.51 -5.58 2.86
N LEU A 191 20.17 -5.33 1.73
CA LEU A 191 21.36 -4.47 1.65
C LEU A 191 21.07 -3.00 1.97
N ILE A 192 19.97 -2.45 1.47
CA ILE A 192 19.58 -1.05 1.70
C ILE A 192 19.37 -0.77 3.19
N PRO A 193 18.51 -1.50 3.93
CA PRO A 193 18.34 -1.25 5.34
C PRO A 193 19.59 -1.58 6.16
N LEU A 194 20.43 -2.56 5.76
CA LEU A 194 21.68 -2.82 6.50
C LEU A 194 22.62 -1.60 6.47
N THR A 195 22.78 -1.00 5.29
CA THR A 195 23.68 0.15 5.09
C THR A 195 23.12 1.42 5.70
N LEU A 196 21.80 1.62 5.63
CA LEU A 196 21.14 2.85 6.09
C LEU A 196 20.69 2.79 7.55
N ARG A 197 20.52 1.61 8.17
CA ARG A 197 20.01 1.48 9.55
C ARG A 197 20.80 2.30 10.55
N ASN A 198 22.13 2.30 10.46
CA ASN A 198 22.98 3.05 11.39
C ASN A 198 22.82 4.57 11.21
N ARG A 199 22.68 5.04 9.96
CA ARG A 199 22.43 6.46 9.66
C ARG A 199 21.02 6.88 10.09
N LEU A 200 20.01 6.08 9.76
CA LEU A 200 18.61 6.31 10.15
C LEU A 200 18.43 6.31 11.67
N ALA A 201 19.12 5.41 12.38
CA ALA A 201 19.10 5.37 13.85
C ALA A 201 19.76 6.60 14.47
N LYS A 202 20.85 7.10 13.86
CA LYS A 202 21.52 8.33 14.31
C LYS A 202 20.63 9.55 14.08
N ILE A 203 20.07 9.68 12.88
CA ILE A 203 19.13 10.75 12.52
C ILE A 203 17.90 10.72 13.42
N SER A 204 17.32 9.55 13.69
CA SER A 204 16.19 9.43 14.62
C SER A 204 16.53 9.89 16.04
N LYS A 205 17.73 9.54 16.54
CA LYS A 205 18.19 9.99 17.87
C LYS A 205 18.40 11.50 17.90
N GLU A 206 19.05 12.06 16.90
CA GLU A 206 19.27 13.51 16.75
C GLU A 206 17.93 14.26 16.66
N PHE A 207 16.96 13.74 15.89
CA PHE A 207 15.61 14.31 15.82
C PHE A 207 14.90 14.30 17.18
N THR A 208 14.96 13.17 17.90
CA THR A 208 14.33 13.04 19.22
C THR A 208 14.97 13.99 20.24
N GLN A 209 16.29 14.18 20.14
CA GLN A 209 17.05 15.04 21.05
C GLN A 209 16.87 16.52 20.72
N ALA A 210 16.75 16.89 19.44
CA ALA A 210 16.42 18.23 18.99
C ALA A 210 14.99 18.64 19.38
N ASP A 211 14.02 17.72 19.27
CA ASP A 211 12.66 17.94 19.79
C ASP A 211 12.68 18.19 21.29
N TYR A 212 13.45 17.39 22.04
CA TYR A 212 13.59 17.56 23.49
C TYR A 212 14.23 18.91 23.86
N LEU A 213 15.29 19.32 23.17
CA LEU A 213 15.98 20.59 23.43
C LEU A 213 15.16 21.83 23.02
N SER A 214 14.47 21.77 21.87
CA SER A 214 13.59 22.86 21.42
C SER A 214 12.46 23.12 22.42
N TRP A 215 11.94 22.05 23.01
CA TRP A 215 10.93 22.12 24.06
C TRP A 215 11.45 22.79 25.34
N PHE A 216 12.69 22.51 25.76
CA PHE A 216 13.28 23.18 26.93
C PHE A 216 13.68 24.64 26.67
N SER A 217 14.11 24.98 25.44
CA SER A 217 14.48 26.36 25.09
C SER A 217 13.29 27.33 24.99
N SER A 218 12.07 26.80 24.94
CA SER A 218 10.83 27.59 24.85
C SER A 218 10.13 27.77 26.21
N MET A 219 10.72 27.28 27.30
CA MET A 219 10.27 27.57 28.67
C MET A 219 11.02 28.77 29.23
N PRO A 220 10.35 29.71 29.91
CA PRO A 220 10.98 30.81 30.61
C PRO A 220 11.83 30.36 31.81
#